data_AF-A0A1M5NPY5-F1
#
_entry.id   AF-A0A1M5NPY5-F1
#
_cell.length_a   1.000
_cell.length_b   1.000
_cell.length_c   1.000
_cell.angle_alpha   90.00
_cell.angle_beta   90.00
_cell.angle_gamma   90.00
#
_symmetry.space_group_name_H-M   'P 1'
#
loop_
_entity.id
_entity.type
_entity.pdbx_description
1 polymer ?
#
loop_
_entity_poly.entity_id
_entity_poly.type
_entity_poly.pdbx_seq_one_letter_code
_entity_poly.pdbx_strand_id
1 'polypeptide(L)'
;MVNDDKNSDWFWDIILRAGQSRPKLKAILSAFSKEELLKFQEEFVEASVELQDDPYLEFMEESEDGVEDIANWVVSKGKSYYDHILQHPNEVPNSVNDYTDEILHGVADEVCYEVFGESTGIY
;
A
#
# COMPACT_ATOMS: atom_id res chain seq x y z
N MET A 1 -22.67 -8.09 0.83
CA MET A 1 -22.40 -7.01 -0.14
C MET A 1 -21.25 -7.48 -0.99
N VAL A 2 -21.32 -7.26 -2.31
CA VAL A 2 -20.23 -7.61 -3.23
C VAL A 2 -19.14 -6.58 -2.96
N ASN A 3 -17.96 -7.01 -2.48
CA ASN A 3 -16.77 -6.19 -2.59
C ASN A 3 -16.50 -6.12 -4.10
N ASP A 4 -16.82 -4.98 -4.71
CA ASP A 4 -16.17 -4.64 -5.98
C ASP A 4 -14.68 -4.58 -5.64
N ASP A 5 -13.89 -5.50 -6.19
CA ASP A 5 -12.43 -5.52 -6.07
C ASP A 5 -11.93 -4.22 -6.74
N LYS A 6 -11.83 -3.13 -5.95
CA LYS A 6 -11.44 -1.80 -6.43
C LYS A 6 -10.01 -1.84 -6.98
N ASN A 7 -9.15 -2.61 -6.31
CA ASN A 7 -7.80 -2.89 -6.74
C ASN A 7 -7.75 -4.14 -7.61
N SER A 8 -6.90 -4.12 -8.62
CA SER A 8 -6.77 -5.19 -9.60
C SER A 8 -5.92 -6.35 -9.10
N ASP A 9 -6.20 -7.57 -9.61
CA ASP A 9 -5.34 -8.75 -9.37
C ASP A 9 -3.88 -8.51 -9.77
N TRP A 10 -3.65 -7.62 -10.75
CA TRP A 10 -2.31 -7.24 -11.21
C TRP A 10 -1.54 -6.49 -10.11
N PHE A 11 -2.17 -5.54 -9.43
CA PHE A 11 -1.56 -4.82 -8.31
C PHE A 11 -1.22 -5.79 -7.18
N TRP A 12 -2.17 -6.65 -6.80
CA TRP A 12 -1.97 -7.61 -5.73
C TRP A 12 -0.89 -8.66 -6.04
N ASP A 13 -0.74 -9.09 -7.30
CA ASP A 13 0.37 -9.96 -7.73
C ASP A 13 1.73 -9.29 -7.51
N ILE A 14 1.84 -7.98 -7.82
CA ILE A 14 3.08 -7.22 -7.62
C ILE A 14 3.44 -7.13 -6.14
N ILE A 15 2.47 -6.78 -5.29
CA ILE A 15 2.65 -6.73 -3.82
C ILE A 15 3.08 -8.09 -3.28
N LEU A 16 2.40 -9.16 -3.69
CA LEU A 16 2.73 -10.53 -3.29
C LEU A 16 4.16 -10.91 -3.68
N ARG A 17 4.58 -10.58 -4.91
CA ARG A 17 5.94 -10.86 -5.41
C ARG A 17 7.01 -10.03 -4.72
N ALA A 18 6.69 -8.79 -4.35
CA ALA A 18 7.57 -7.96 -3.53
C ALA A 18 7.77 -8.58 -2.14
N GLY A 19 6.73 -9.20 -1.57
CA GLY A 19 6.81 -9.92 -0.30
C GLY A 19 7.38 -9.02 0.80
N GLN A 20 6.82 -7.82 0.95
CA GLN A 20 7.20 -6.82 1.95
C GLN A 20 8.65 -6.34 1.87
N SER A 21 9.31 -6.52 0.72
CA SER A 21 10.70 -6.11 0.53
C SER A 21 10.76 -4.94 -0.45
N ARG A 22 11.05 -3.74 0.08
CA ARG A 22 11.24 -2.53 -0.75
C ARG A 22 12.26 -2.74 -1.88
N PRO A 23 13.45 -3.37 -1.65
CA PRO A 23 14.38 -3.66 -2.74
C PRO A 23 13.81 -4.57 -3.83
N LYS A 24 12.99 -5.57 -3.46
CA LYS A 24 12.34 -6.45 -4.45
C LYS A 24 11.26 -5.69 -5.23
N LEU A 25 10.43 -4.90 -4.55
CA LEU A 25 9.42 -4.08 -5.23
C LEU A 25 10.09 -3.12 -6.22
N LYS A 26 11.13 -2.42 -5.77
CA LYS A 26 11.92 -1.51 -6.60
C LYS A 26 12.45 -2.19 -7.86
N ALA A 27 13.02 -3.39 -7.72
CA ALA A 27 13.52 -4.18 -8.85
C ALA A 27 12.41 -4.60 -9.83
N ILE A 28 11.21 -4.94 -9.32
CA ILE A 28 10.05 -5.25 -10.16
C ILE A 28 9.61 -4.01 -10.94
N LEU A 29 9.40 -2.90 -10.23
CA LEU A 29 8.88 -1.65 -10.78
C LEU A 29 9.85 -0.96 -11.74
N SER A 30 11.16 -1.15 -11.60
CA SER A 30 12.16 -0.55 -12.50
C SER A 30 12.05 -1.02 -13.96
N ALA A 31 11.31 -2.10 -14.22
CA ALA A 31 11.03 -2.58 -15.57
C ALA A 31 9.74 -2.00 -16.18
N PHE A 32 8.97 -1.23 -15.40
CA PHE A 32 7.67 -0.72 -15.82
C PHE A 32 7.80 0.55 -16.66
N SER A 33 6.80 0.77 -17.51
CA SER A 33 6.55 2.07 -18.12
C SER A 33 6.08 3.08 -17.07
N LYS A 34 6.17 4.38 -17.40
CA LYS A 34 5.66 5.44 -16.53
C LYS A 34 4.17 5.28 -16.22
N GLU A 35 3.35 4.91 -17.21
CA GLU A 35 1.91 4.70 -17.02
C GLU A 35 1.61 3.56 -16.04
N GLU A 36 2.38 2.46 -16.10
CA GLU A 36 2.25 1.36 -15.15
C GLU A 36 2.68 1.75 -13.73
N LEU A 37 3.71 2.60 -13.58
CA LEU A 37 4.10 3.13 -12.27
C LEU A 37 3.01 4.03 -11.66
N LEU A 38 2.43 4.92 -12.47
CA LEU A 38 1.32 5.78 -12.04
C LEU A 38 0.12 4.95 -11.60
N LYS A 39 -0.25 3.95 -12.41
CA LYS A 39 -1.35 3.03 -12.09
C LYS A 39 -1.09 2.25 -10.79
N PHE A 40 0.14 1.75 -10.60
CA PHE A 40 0.50 1.05 -9.36
C PHE A 40 0.39 1.97 -8.14
N GLN A 41 0.88 3.21 -8.25
CA GLN A 41 0.80 4.20 -7.17
C GLN A 41 -0.65 4.58 -6.85
N GLU A 42 -1.48 4.80 -7.87
CA GLU A 42 -2.92 5.08 -7.72
C GLU A 42 -3.63 3.96 -6.97
N GLU A 43 -3.46 2.70 -7.40
CA GLU A 43 -4.08 1.56 -6.72
C GLU A 43 -3.56 1.39 -5.27
N PHE A 44 -2.28 1.67 -5.02
CA PHE A 44 -1.73 1.61 -3.66
C PHE A 44 -2.36 2.65 -2.74
N VAL A 45 -2.43 3.91 -3.19
CA VAL A 45 -3.01 5.02 -2.41
C VAL A 45 -4.50 4.78 -2.19
N GLU A 46 -5.24 4.37 -3.22
CA GLU A 46 -6.67 4.06 -3.08
C GLU A 46 -6.93 2.96 -2.05
N ALA A 47 -6.12 1.88 -2.04
CA ALA A 47 -6.24 0.81 -1.05
C ALA A 47 -5.89 1.31 0.37
N SER A 48 -4.88 2.17 0.50
CA SER A 48 -4.47 2.71 1.79
C SER A 48 -5.56 3.63 2.38
N VAL A 49 -6.07 4.56 1.57
CA VAL A 49 -7.09 5.54 2.00
C VAL A 49 -8.38 4.85 2.48
N GLU A 50 -8.76 3.70 1.91
CA GLU A 50 -9.92 2.93 2.38
C GLU A 50 -9.82 2.48 3.85
N LEU A 51 -8.60 2.31 4.37
CA LEU A 51 -8.34 1.93 5.76
C LEU A 51 -8.19 3.13 6.72
N GLN A 52 -8.21 4.36 6.21
CA GLN A 52 -8.02 5.59 7.00
C GLN A 52 -9.35 6.25 7.40
N ASP A 53 -10.44 5.48 7.44
CA ASP A 53 -11.76 5.93 7.88
C ASP A 53 -12.37 4.91 8.87
N ASP A 54 -13.51 5.26 9.46
CA ASP A 54 -14.27 4.32 10.27
C ASP A 54 -14.69 3.08 9.44
N PRO A 55 -14.64 1.87 10.01
CA PRO A 55 -14.44 1.55 11.43
C PRO A 55 -12.98 1.31 11.84
N TYR A 56 -11.98 1.51 10.98
CA TYR A 56 -10.60 1.12 11.26
C TYR A 56 -9.90 2.11 12.20
N LEU A 57 -10.17 3.40 12.03
CA LEU A 57 -9.61 4.49 12.84
C LEU A 57 -9.82 4.28 14.36
N GLU A 58 -10.93 3.66 14.77
CA GLU A 58 -11.23 3.39 16.18
C GLU A 58 -10.15 2.53 16.87
N PHE A 59 -9.37 1.76 16.11
CA PHE A 59 -8.39 0.81 16.63
C PHE A 59 -6.93 1.26 16.42
N MET A 60 -6.70 2.27 15.58
CA MET A 60 -5.37 2.81 15.28
C MET A 60 -4.91 3.83 16.33
N GLU A 61 -3.62 4.20 16.29
CA GLU A 61 -3.12 5.35 17.05
C GLU A 61 -3.68 6.68 16.50
N GLU A 62 -3.75 7.71 17.35
CA GLU A 62 -4.45 8.97 17.00
C GLU A 62 -3.67 9.89 16.05
N SER A 63 -2.38 9.65 15.86
CA SER A 63 -1.55 10.49 14.99
C SER A 63 -1.83 10.20 13.51
N GLU A 64 -1.97 11.25 12.71
CA GLU A 64 -2.14 11.17 11.24
C GLU A 64 -1.05 10.29 10.58
N ASP A 65 0.22 10.54 10.90
CA ASP A 65 1.35 9.74 10.40
C ASP A 65 1.20 8.24 10.76
N GLY A 66 0.76 7.95 11.99
CA GLY A 66 0.56 6.58 12.46
C GLY A 66 -0.58 5.87 11.76
N VAL A 67 -1.70 6.56 11.52
CA VAL A 67 -2.82 6.05 10.71
C VAL A 67 -2.36 5.71 9.30
N GLU A 68 -1.61 6.63 8.66
CA GLU A 68 -1.07 6.43 7.32
C GLU A 68 -0.11 5.22 7.28
N ASP A 69 0.82 5.13 8.22
CA ASP A 69 1.78 4.03 8.32
C ASP A 69 1.08 2.68 8.49
N ILE A 70 0.06 2.59 9.35
CA ILE A 70 -0.71 1.37 9.56
C ILE A 70 -1.44 0.97 8.29
N ALA A 71 -2.15 1.89 7.63
CA ALA A 71 -2.86 1.63 6.39
C ALA A 71 -1.92 1.15 5.28
N ASN A 72 -0.80 1.86 5.08
CA ASN A 72 0.24 1.50 4.12
C ASN A 72 0.87 0.14 4.43
N TRP A 73 1.08 -0.17 5.72
CA TRP A 73 1.58 -1.48 6.15
C TRP A 73 0.59 -2.60 5.84
N VAL A 74 -0.71 -2.43 6.13
CA VAL A 74 -1.75 -3.42 5.83
C VAL A 74 -1.79 -3.75 4.34
N VAL A 75 -1.78 -2.73 3.47
CA VAL A 75 -1.71 -2.93 2.00
C VAL A 75 -0.44 -3.69 1.62
N SER A 76 0.69 -3.37 2.24
CA SER A 76 1.99 -4.02 1.99
C SER A 76 2.02 -5.51 2.37
N LYS A 77 1.14 -5.97 3.28
CA LYS A 77 0.96 -7.40 3.61
C LYS A 77 0.30 -8.21 2.49
N GLY A 78 -0.32 -7.54 1.51
CA GLY A 78 -0.98 -8.15 0.36
C GLY A 78 -2.44 -8.51 0.60
N LYS A 79 -3.10 -8.90 -0.50
CA LYS A 79 -4.57 -9.02 -0.62
C LYS A 79 -5.23 -9.82 0.49
N SER A 80 -4.69 -10.99 0.85
CA SER A 80 -5.34 -11.84 1.86
C SER A 80 -5.37 -11.20 3.25
N TYR A 81 -4.35 -10.43 3.62
CA TYR A 81 -4.35 -9.73 4.90
C TYR A 81 -5.20 -8.46 4.83
N TYR A 82 -5.14 -7.74 3.72
CA TYR A 82 -6.02 -6.60 3.45
C TYR A 82 -7.51 -6.98 3.57
N ASP A 83 -7.94 -8.01 2.82
CA ASP A 83 -9.31 -8.54 2.84
C ASP A 83 -9.74 -9.01 4.23
N HIS A 84 -8.80 -9.55 5.02
CA HIS A 84 -9.05 -9.96 6.40
C HIS A 84 -9.33 -8.75 7.30
N ILE A 85 -8.53 -7.69 7.21
CA ILE A 85 -8.75 -6.46 7.98
C ILE A 85 -10.06 -5.78 7.57
N LEU A 86 -10.41 -5.76 6.28
CA LEU A 86 -11.72 -5.24 5.83
C LEU A 86 -12.91 -5.97 6.50
N GLN A 87 -12.76 -7.26 6.77
CA GLN A 87 -13.80 -8.07 7.42
C GLN A 87 -13.73 -8.03 8.95
N HIS A 88 -12.56 -7.69 9.50
CA HIS A 88 -12.26 -7.68 10.93
C HIS A 88 -11.51 -6.38 11.34
N PRO A 89 -12.18 -5.21 11.31
CA PRO A 89 -11.52 -3.92 11.57
C PRO A 89 -10.81 -3.85 12.92
N ASN A 90 -11.36 -4.53 13.93
CA ASN A 90 -10.81 -4.59 15.29
C ASN A 90 -9.49 -5.40 15.40
N GLU A 91 -9.04 -6.03 14.33
CA GLU A 91 -7.78 -6.76 14.26
C GLU A 91 -6.66 -5.94 13.59
N VAL A 92 -6.95 -4.72 13.13
CA VAL A 92 -5.91 -3.80 12.70
C VAL A 92 -4.98 -3.49 13.88
N PRO A 93 -3.65 -3.47 13.68
CA PRO A 93 -2.73 -3.14 14.76
C PRO A 93 -2.92 -1.68 15.18
N ASN A 94 -2.71 -1.41 16.47
CA ASN A 94 -2.75 -0.05 16.99
C ASN A 94 -1.54 0.80 16.53
N SER A 95 -0.39 0.17 16.25
CA SER A 95 0.81 0.83 15.72
C SER A 95 1.70 -0.18 14.99
N VAL A 96 2.49 0.29 14.02
CA VAL A 96 3.41 -0.52 13.20
C VAL A 96 4.85 0.00 13.19
N ASN A 97 5.23 0.81 14.18
CA ASN A 97 6.56 1.44 14.28
C ASN A 97 7.75 0.46 14.15
N ASP A 98 7.59 -0.80 14.59
CA ASP A 98 8.61 -1.85 14.49
C ASP A 98 8.70 -2.50 13.08
N TYR A 99 7.78 -2.16 12.17
CA TYR A 99 7.62 -2.79 10.86
C TYR A 99 7.70 -1.79 9.69
N THR A 100 8.22 -0.58 9.93
CA THR A 100 8.34 0.47 8.92
C THR A 100 9.14 0.05 7.68
N ASP A 101 10.16 -0.81 7.85
CA ASP A 101 10.94 -1.39 6.75
C ASP A 101 10.11 -2.32 5.83
N GLU A 102 8.96 -2.80 6.29
CA GLU A 102 8.03 -3.65 5.53
C GLU A 102 7.04 -2.84 4.69
N ILE A 103 6.96 -1.52 4.90
CA ILE A 103 6.05 -0.63 4.20
C ILE A 103 6.55 -0.40 2.77
N LEU A 104 5.69 -0.70 1.80
CA LEU A 104 5.97 -0.60 0.36
C LEU A 104 5.56 0.73 -0.25
N HIS A 105 4.83 1.59 0.48
CA HIS A 105 4.46 2.94 0.06
C HIS A 105 5.70 3.77 -0.33
N GLY A 106 5.53 4.65 -1.33
CA GLY A 106 6.57 5.52 -1.86
C GLY A 106 7.58 4.88 -2.81
N VAL A 107 7.67 3.54 -2.89
CA VAL A 107 8.66 2.87 -3.77
C VAL A 107 8.38 3.15 -5.25
N ALA A 108 7.12 3.28 -5.67
CA ALA A 108 6.80 3.61 -7.05
C ALA A 108 7.20 5.05 -7.40
N ASP A 109 7.05 5.99 -6.46
CA ASP A 109 7.53 7.36 -6.61
C ASP A 109 9.05 7.43 -6.73
N GLU A 110 9.77 6.71 -5.85
CA GLU A 110 11.23 6.58 -5.92
C GLU A 110 11.69 6.07 -7.30
N VAL A 111 11.07 4.99 -7.80
CA VAL A 111 11.41 4.40 -9.10
C VAL A 111 11.08 5.37 -10.23
N CYS A 112 9.92 6.03 -10.17
CA CYS A 112 9.52 6.99 -11.19
C CYS A 112 10.54 8.13 -11.30
N TYR A 113 10.98 8.66 -10.15
CA TYR A 113 12.01 9.69 -10.10
C TYR A 113 13.36 9.21 -10.62
N GLU A 114 13.80 8.01 -10.25
CA GLU A 114 15.08 7.45 -10.67
C GLU A 114 15.15 7.13 -12.16
N VAL A 115 14.06 6.60 -12.74
CA VAL A 115 14.03 6.14 -14.14
C VAL A 115 13.64 7.26 -15.11
N PHE A 116 12.69 8.13 -14.73
CA PHE A 116 12.11 9.14 -15.61
C PHE A 116 12.43 10.58 -15.20
N GLY A 117 13.05 10.80 -14.03
CA GLY A 117 13.42 12.14 -13.53
C GLY A 117 12.26 12.94 -12.94
N GLU A 118 11.10 12.31 -12.73
CA GLU A 118 9.87 12.94 -12.27
C GLU A 118 9.15 12.06 -11.24
N SER A 119 8.51 12.68 -10.25
CA SER A 119 7.62 11.98 -9.30
C SER A 119 6.35 11.48 -10.02
N THR A 120 5.68 10.51 -9.40
CA THR A 120 4.33 10.07 -9.80
C THR A 120 3.30 11.20 -9.67
N GLY A 121 3.47 12.09 -8.69
CA GLY A 121 2.51 13.15 -8.37
C GLY A 121 1.22 12.66 -7.71
N ILE A 122 1.19 11.40 -7.22
CA ILE A 122 0.04 10.75 -6.61
C ILE A 122 0.38 10.45 -5.15
N TYR A 123 -0.40 11.03 -4.23
CA TYR A 123 -0.21 10.97 -2.78
C TYR A 123 -1.57 10.78 -2.10
#